data_AF-A0A964EPL2-F1
#
_entry.id   AF-A0A964EPL2-F1
#
_cell.length_a   1.000
_cell.length_b   1.000
_cell.length_c   1.000
_cell.angle_alpha   90.00
_cell.angle_beta   90.00
_cell.angle_gamma   90.00
#
_symmetry.space_group_name_H-M   'P 1'
#
loop_
_entity.id
_entity.type
_entity.pdbx_description
1 polymer ?
#
loop_
_entity_poly.entity_id
_entity_poly.type
_entity_poly.pdbx_seq_one_letter_code
_entity_poly.pdbx_strand_id
1 'polypeptide(L)'
;MRRTFILASGLALLLLACDSDGSGGAKITPVDATGGDATLGDASADGVLDATTDGVLDATADGATDATPDGSSTPLRVDPACIDGQFAEALPDPGADLSAVIAAYSQAQPTDFILAALDLRYPTGASIVRKGLAAEGKIGLGNCVDTFLQPSASAAKVLSQLSTIVHECGHFADLAASSGATFIFNATTTSSCQGGGSQGGPPATFARSLLNGDPYSPLRPPCPDSGFGDNCDSYANVYLDGDPTNGTFEGGDQGFDSVIEETTQYVGSLATGYAFEDQYTFSTSERDGILTFLWYVERYLRLARLEHPAVHAALLADGCWRRAILTVWGRAHLYLAATEGRAKLGLADDAIDALVDDPELLGEIQRVRAAEGCAAP
;
A
#
# COMPACT_ATOMS: atom_id res chain seq x y z
N MET A 1 9.29 28.24 -21.94
CA MET A 1 7.94 28.05 -21.36
C MET A 1 7.44 26.67 -21.74
N ARG A 2 7.70 25.66 -20.90
CA ARG A 2 7.08 24.32 -20.95
C ARG A 2 6.83 23.95 -19.48
N ARG A 3 5.65 24.33 -19.00
CA ARG A 3 5.08 23.96 -17.70
C ARG A 3 3.68 23.43 -18.01
N THR A 4 3.14 22.60 -17.12
CA THR A 4 1.71 22.25 -17.00
C THR A 4 1.16 21.25 -18.04
N PHE A 5 1.50 19.96 -17.90
CA PHE A 5 0.63 18.88 -18.43
C PHE A 5 0.67 17.55 -17.64
N ILE A 6 1.48 17.41 -16.58
CA ILE A 6 1.68 16.11 -15.90
C ILE A 6 0.71 15.88 -14.71
N LEU A 7 0.12 16.92 -14.12
CA LEU A 7 -0.68 16.75 -12.89
C LEU A 7 -2.16 16.34 -13.11
N ALA A 8 -2.71 16.40 -14.32
CA ALA A 8 -4.16 16.25 -14.52
C ALA A 8 -4.62 14.79 -14.76
N SER A 9 -3.71 13.88 -15.12
CA SER A 9 -4.08 12.54 -15.59
C SER A 9 -4.11 11.44 -14.51
N GLY A 10 -3.42 11.62 -13.36
CA GLY A 10 -3.49 10.66 -12.24
C GLY A 10 -4.83 10.71 -11.50
N LEU A 11 -5.52 11.86 -11.51
CA LEU A 11 -6.74 12.09 -10.74
C LEU A 11 -8.00 11.45 -11.36
N ALA A 12 -7.99 11.17 -12.67
CA ALA A 12 -9.13 10.57 -13.33
C ALA A 12 -9.38 9.10 -12.91
N LEU A 13 -8.36 8.40 -12.39
CA LEU A 13 -8.49 7.03 -11.90
C LEU A 13 -8.87 6.93 -10.42
N LEU A 14 -8.54 7.93 -9.59
CA LEU A 14 -8.91 7.99 -8.16
C LEU A 14 -10.44 8.00 -7.94
N LEU A 15 -11.22 8.49 -8.90
CA LEU A 15 -12.69 8.54 -8.82
C LEU A 15 -13.39 7.17 -8.92
N LEU A 16 -12.70 6.09 -9.31
CA LEU A 16 -13.31 4.77 -9.56
C LEU A 16 -13.02 3.72 -8.47
N ALA A 17 -12.02 3.94 -7.60
CA ALA A 17 -11.47 2.88 -6.74
C ALA A 17 -12.13 2.77 -5.35
N CYS A 18 -12.79 3.82 -4.88
CA CYS A 18 -13.25 3.93 -3.50
C CYS A 18 -14.76 3.64 -3.28
N ASP A 19 -15.49 3.22 -4.32
CA ASP A 19 -16.93 2.93 -4.20
C ASP A 19 -17.16 1.52 -3.62
N SER A 20 -17.11 1.43 -2.28
CA SER A 20 -17.29 0.19 -1.51
C SER A 20 -18.75 -0.19 -1.25
N ASP A 21 -19.73 0.45 -1.89
CA ASP A 21 -21.15 0.09 -1.78
C ASP A 21 -21.48 -1.13 -2.69
N GLY A 22 -20.87 -2.28 -2.39
CA GLY A 22 -21.15 -3.59 -2.97
C GLY A 22 -22.53 -4.13 -2.58
N SER A 23 -23.60 -3.57 -3.15
CA SER A 23 -24.95 -4.13 -3.07
C SER A 23 -25.30 -4.94 -4.33
N GLY A 24 -24.54 -6.01 -4.59
CA GLY A 24 -24.74 -6.90 -5.74
C GLY A 24 -24.78 -8.37 -5.33
N GLY A 25 -25.94 -8.87 -4.93
CA GLY A 25 -26.13 -10.29 -4.61
C GLY A 25 -26.09 -11.16 -5.87
N ALA A 26 -25.07 -12.01 -6.00
CA ALA A 26 -25.04 -13.08 -6.99
C ALA A 26 -24.90 -14.45 -6.30
N LYS A 27 -25.83 -15.34 -6.62
CA LYS A 27 -25.91 -16.72 -6.12
C LYS A 27 -24.82 -17.57 -6.78
N ILE A 28 -23.98 -18.22 -5.97
CA ILE A 28 -22.99 -19.20 -6.43
C ILE A 28 -23.60 -20.61 -6.37
N THR A 29 -23.52 -21.34 -7.47
CA THR A 29 -23.67 -22.81 -7.52
C THR A 29 -22.28 -23.45 -7.62
N PRO A 30 -22.01 -24.55 -6.89
CA PRO A 30 -20.69 -25.16 -6.86
C PRO A 30 -20.41 -25.97 -8.13
N VAL A 31 -19.21 -25.82 -8.68
CA VAL A 31 -18.63 -26.77 -9.64
C VAL A 31 -17.37 -27.35 -9.01
N ASP A 32 -17.44 -28.65 -8.77
CA ASP A 32 -16.34 -29.53 -8.41
C ASP A 32 -15.59 -29.94 -9.69
N ALA A 33 -14.26 -29.81 -9.71
CA ALA A 33 -13.39 -30.59 -10.60
C ALA A 33 -11.94 -30.60 -10.11
N THR A 34 -11.55 -31.79 -9.70
CA THR A 34 -10.23 -32.33 -9.31
C THR A 34 -9.13 -32.24 -10.38
N GLY A 35 -7.87 -32.18 -9.91
CA GLY A 35 -6.66 -32.66 -10.59
C GLY A 35 -5.62 -31.56 -10.85
N GLY A 36 -4.33 -31.71 -10.60
CA GLY A 36 -3.51 -32.84 -10.18
C GLY A 36 -2.05 -32.39 -10.02
N ASP A 37 -1.36 -33.09 -9.14
CA ASP A 37 0.07 -33.00 -8.79
C ASP A 37 1.01 -33.25 -9.98
N ALA A 38 2.07 -32.43 -10.11
CA ALA A 38 3.29 -32.79 -10.83
C ALA A 38 4.47 -31.90 -10.40
N THR A 39 5.29 -32.43 -9.51
CA THR A 39 6.67 -32.03 -9.24
C THR A 39 7.55 -32.15 -10.50
N LEU A 40 8.28 -31.08 -10.86
CA LEU A 40 9.37 -31.14 -11.84
C LEU A 40 10.62 -30.48 -11.24
N GLY A 41 11.57 -31.32 -10.83
CA GLY A 41 12.95 -30.91 -10.54
C GLY A 41 13.76 -30.90 -11.83
N ASP A 42 14.57 -29.85 -12.01
CA ASP A 42 15.52 -29.72 -13.10
C ASP A 42 16.85 -30.40 -12.74
N ALA A 43 17.46 -31.08 -13.70
CA ALA A 43 18.71 -31.82 -13.52
C ALA A 43 19.82 -31.19 -14.36
N SER A 44 20.87 -30.71 -13.69
CA SER A 44 22.11 -30.23 -14.32
C SER A 44 22.94 -31.37 -14.94
N ALA A 45 23.64 -31.04 -16.03
CA ALA A 45 24.40 -31.96 -16.90
C ALA A 45 25.78 -32.40 -16.36
N ASP A 46 26.13 -32.11 -15.11
CA ASP A 46 27.39 -32.50 -14.46
C ASP A 46 27.23 -33.54 -13.35
N GLY A 47 26.01 -33.95 -13.03
CA GLY A 47 25.74 -35.07 -12.12
C GLY A 47 26.01 -34.76 -10.64
N VAL A 48 26.16 -33.49 -10.27
CA VAL A 48 26.16 -33.06 -8.86
C VAL A 48 24.73 -32.71 -8.47
N LEU A 49 24.19 -33.43 -7.48
CA LEU A 49 22.90 -33.09 -6.89
C LEU A 49 23.07 -31.80 -6.09
N ASP A 50 22.34 -30.77 -6.49
CA ASP A 50 22.13 -29.57 -5.70
C ASP A 50 21.40 -29.97 -4.41
N ALA A 51 22.04 -29.72 -3.27
CA ALA A 51 21.50 -30.05 -1.95
C ALA A 51 20.83 -28.84 -1.28
N THR A 52 20.82 -27.67 -1.93
CA THR A 52 20.15 -26.47 -1.43
C THR A 52 19.12 -26.00 -2.46
N THR A 53 17.87 -25.85 -2.03
CA THR A 53 16.72 -25.50 -2.88
C THR A 53 16.71 -24.01 -3.28
N ASP A 54 17.87 -23.34 -3.32
CA ASP A 54 17.97 -21.89 -3.50
C ASP A 54 18.46 -21.45 -4.89
N GLY A 55 18.91 -22.38 -5.74
CA GLY A 55 19.16 -22.11 -7.15
C GLY A 55 20.30 -21.13 -7.43
N VAL A 56 21.26 -20.98 -6.51
CA VAL A 56 22.45 -20.15 -6.69
C VAL A 56 23.70 -21.03 -6.81
N LEU A 57 24.43 -20.91 -7.93
CA LEU A 57 25.76 -21.49 -8.08
C LEU A 57 26.78 -20.67 -7.28
N ASP A 58 27.10 -21.09 -6.06
CA ASP A 58 28.23 -20.54 -5.31
C ASP A 58 29.55 -21.15 -5.76
N ALA A 59 30.22 -20.44 -6.67
CA ALA A 59 31.60 -20.70 -7.03
C ALA A 59 32.49 -19.61 -6.44
N THR A 60 33.04 -19.82 -5.24
CA THR A 60 34.24 -19.10 -4.82
C THR A 60 35.47 -19.71 -5.52
N ALA A 61 36.38 -18.85 -5.96
CA ALA A 61 37.53 -19.21 -6.78
C ALA A 61 38.65 -19.97 -6.02
N ASP A 62 38.45 -20.33 -4.75
CA ASP A 62 39.47 -20.89 -3.86
C ASP A 62 39.17 -22.30 -3.34
N GLY A 63 38.02 -22.89 -3.67
CA GLY A 63 37.73 -24.30 -3.34
C GLY A 63 37.71 -24.61 -1.83
N ALA A 64 37.59 -23.59 -0.99
CA ALA A 64 37.27 -23.76 0.41
C ALA A 64 35.74 -23.78 0.53
N THR A 65 35.19 -24.89 1.02
CA THR A 65 33.80 -24.93 1.46
C THR A 65 33.64 -23.89 2.55
N ASP A 66 32.90 -22.82 2.26
CA ASP A 66 32.38 -21.93 3.27
C ASP A 66 31.44 -22.76 4.16
N ALA A 67 31.95 -23.21 5.29
CA ALA A 67 31.22 -24.00 6.26
C ALA A 67 30.56 -23.12 7.33
N THR A 68 30.50 -21.81 7.10
CA THR A 68 29.60 -20.94 7.85
C THR A 68 28.26 -20.98 7.14
N PRO A 69 27.20 -21.56 7.72
CA PRO A 69 25.86 -21.30 7.24
C PRO A 69 25.69 -19.80 7.36
N ASP A 70 25.54 -19.10 6.22
CA ASP A 70 24.89 -17.81 6.25
C ASP A 70 23.59 -18.02 7.00
N GLY A 71 23.53 -17.47 8.21
CA GLY A 71 22.45 -17.72 9.14
C GLY A 71 21.16 -17.34 8.43
N SER A 72 20.42 -18.34 7.96
CA SER A 72 19.07 -18.22 7.44
C SER A 72 18.19 -17.86 8.63
N SER A 73 18.28 -16.62 9.10
CA SER A 73 17.23 -16.01 9.88
C SER A 73 16.10 -15.75 8.91
N THR A 74 14.97 -16.40 9.15
CA THR A 74 13.72 -16.08 8.46
C THR A 74 13.53 -14.56 8.53
N PRO A 75 13.35 -13.86 7.40
CA PRO A 75 13.18 -12.42 7.40
C PRO A 75 12.07 -12.00 8.36
N LEU A 76 12.36 -11.02 9.22
CA LEU A 76 11.38 -10.52 10.18
C LEU A 76 10.37 -9.62 9.46
N ARG A 77 9.08 -9.79 9.78
CA ARG A 77 8.01 -8.89 9.33
C ARG A 77 8.26 -7.45 9.78
N VAL A 78 8.66 -7.24 11.03
CA VAL A 78 9.19 -5.96 11.53
C VAL A 78 10.43 -6.20 12.38
N ASP A 79 11.42 -5.31 12.30
CA ASP A 79 12.62 -5.38 13.13
C ASP A 79 12.56 -4.36 14.27
N PRO A 80 12.43 -4.78 15.55
CA PRO A 80 12.38 -3.88 16.70
C PRO A 80 13.61 -2.97 16.84
N ALA A 81 14.74 -3.32 16.24
CA ALA A 81 15.97 -2.53 16.26
C ALA A 81 16.05 -1.52 15.10
N CYS A 82 15.09 -1.53 14.17
CA CYS A 82 15.08 -0.70 12.97
C CYS A 82 13.89 0.29 12.95
N ILE A 83 13.87 1.18 11.96
CA ILE A 83 12.87 2.27 11.84
C ILE A 83 11.44 1.74 11.82
N ASP A 84 11.21 0.61 11.16
CA ASP A 84 9.89 0.00 11.04
C ASP A 84 9.38 -0.58 12.36
N GLY A 85 10.22 -1.30 13.12
CA GLY A 85 9.83 -1.80 14.46
C GLY A 85 9.86 -0.73 15.56
N GLN A 86 10.54 0.40 15.35
CA GLN A 86 10.54 1.55 16.26
C GLN A 86 9.43 2.56 15.95
N PHE A 87 8.72 2.41 14.83
CA PHE A 87 7.64 3.30 14.49
C PHE A 87 6.54 3.22 15.55
N ALA A 88 6.13 4.38 16.07
CA ALA A 88 5.05 4.48 17.03
C ALA A 88 4.23 5.73 16.77
N GLU A 89 2.92 5.61 16.93
CA GLU A 89 2.01 6.73 17.03
C GLU A 89 0.83 6.41 17.94
N ALA A 90 0.09 7.44 18.33
CA ALA A 90 -1.13 7.24 19.12
C ALA A 90 -2.18 6.52 18.26
N LEU A 91 -2.61 5.35 18.72
CA LEU A 91 -3.67 4.59 18.08
C LEU A 91 -5.02 5.32 18.20
N PRO A 92 -5.94 5.13 17.23
CA PRO A 92 -7.33 5.53 17.36
C PRO A 92 -8.00 5.03 18.64
N ASP A 93 -8.98 5.79 19.12
CA ASP A 93 -9.86 5.41 20.21
C ASP A 93 -11.25 5.02 19.67
N PRO A 94 -11.47 3.75 19.29
CA PRO A 94 -12.79 3.30 18.83
C PRO A 94 -13.86 3.35 19.94
N GLY A 95 -13.45 3.47 21.20
CA GLY A 95 -14.34 3.52 22.36
C GLY A 95 -14.89 4.91 22.69
N ALA A 96 -14.35 5.98 22.10
CA ALA A 96 -14.82 7.33 22.38
C ALA A 96 -16.26 7.54 21.89
N ASP A 97 -17.07 8.17 22.73
CA ASP A 97 -18.52 8.34 22.51
C ASP A 97 -18.83 9.42 21.46
N LEU A 98 -19.34 8.99 20.30
CA LEU A 98 -19.74 9.88 19.20
C LEU A 98 -21.13 10.50 19.39
N SER A 99 -21.89 10.18 20.44
CA SER A 99 -23.29 10.58 20.56
C SER A 99 -23.51 12.09 20.44
N ALA A 100 -22.63 12.90 21.06
CA ALA A 100 -22.70 14.35 20.97
C ALA A 100 -22.36 14.87 19.56
N VAL A 101 -21.37 14.26 18.91
CA VAL A 101 -20.95 14.62 17.54
C VAL A 101 -22.06 14.28 16.53
N ILE A 102 -22.67 13.09 16.66
CA ILE A 102 -23.80 12.63 15.85
C ILE A 102 -25.02 13.52 16.04
N ALA A 103 -25.36 13.88 17.28
CA ALA A 103 -26.49 14.76 17.58
C ALA A 103 -26.32 16.18 17.00
N ALA A 104 -25.08 16.63 16.81
CA ALA A 104 -24.76 17.93 16.24
C ALA A 104 -24.68 17.92 14.70
N TYR A 105 -24.86 16.77 14.05
CA TYR A 105 -24.70 16.64 12.61
C TYR A 105 -25.67 17.55 11.82
N SER A 106 -25.12 18.25 10.83
CA SER A 106 -25.87 19.03 9.85
C SER A 106 -25.34 18.77 8.45
N GLN A 107 -26.23 18.46 7.52
CA GLN A 107 -25.89 18.32 6.10
C GLN A 107 -25.32 19.63 5.51
N ALA A 108 -25.60 20.78 6.11
CA ALA A 108 -25.06 22.06 5.67
C ALA A 108 -23.59 22.28 6.06
N GLN A 109 -23.07 21.49 7.02
CA GLN A 109 -21.71 21.61 7.55
C GLN A 109 -21.06 20.22 7.72
N PRO A 110 -20.96 19.41 6.64
CA PRO A 110 -20.47 18.04 6.75
C PRO A 110 -18.98 18.00 7.15
N THR A 111 -18.19 18.97 6.70
CA THR A 111 -16.75 19.07 7.03
C THR A 111 -16.51 19.27 8.52
N ASP A 112 -17.30 20.12 9.19
CA ASP A 112 -17.18 20.33 10.64
C ASP A 112 -17.51 19.05 11.42
N PHE A 113 -18.52 18.30 10.97
CA PHE A 113 -18.86 17.01 11.54
C PHE A 113 -17.75 15.97 11.34
N ILE A 114 -17.21 15.86 10.12
CA ILE A 114 -16.09 14.95 9.79
C ILE A 114 -14.90 15.24 10.70
N LEU A 115 -14.49 16.51 10.81
CA LEU A 115 -13.36 16.91 11.64
C LEU A 115 -13.63 16.65 13.12
N ALA A 116 -14.83 16.92 13.63
CA ALA A 116 -15.18 16.64 15.02
C ALA A 116 -15.15 15.14 15.35
N ALA A 117 -15.64 14.29 14.45
CA ALA A 117 -15.58 12.84 14.61
C ALA A 117 -14.14 12.33 14.60
N LEU A 118 -13.34 12.77 13.63
CA LEU A 118 -11.93 12.40 13.52
C LEU A 118 -11.11 12.93 14.70
N ASP A 119 -11.30 14.18 15.14
CA ASP A 119 -10.60 14.70 16.33
C ASP A 119 -10.87 13.86 17.58
N LEU A 120 -12.08 13.29 17.69
CA LEU A 120 -12.45 12.49 18.84
C LEU A 120 -11.81 11.09 18.79
N ARG A 121 -11.87 10.41 17.63
CA ARG A 121 -11.47 9.00 17.52
C ARG A 121 -10.16 8.75 16.81
N TYR A 122 -9.75 9.62 15.89
CA TYR A 122 -8.53 9.48 15.11
C TYR A 122 -7.87 10.85 14.77
N PRO A 123 -7.21 11.50 15.76
CA PRO A 123 -6.63 12.84 15.57
C PRO A 123 -5.61 12.94 14.43
N THR A 124 -4.87 11.87 14.14
CA THR A 124 -3.96 11.82 12.98
C THR A 124 -4.74 11.94 11.67
N GLY A 125 -5.85 11.21 11.50
CA GLY A 125 -6.74 11.37 10.35
C GLY A 125 -7.32 12.78 10.25
N ALA A 126 -7.71 13.39 11.37
CA ALA A 126 -8.16 14.78 11.40
C ALA A 126 -7.07 15.76 10.94
N SER A 127 -5.81 15.51 11.29
CA SER A 127 -4.66 16.31 10.84
C SER A 127 -4.48 16.20 9.32
N ILE A 128 -4.56 14.98 8.77
CA ILE A 128 -4.44 14.71 7.34
C ILE A 128 -5.56 15.43 6.57
N VAL A 129 -6.81 15.28 7.00
CA VAL A 129 -7.96 15.94 6.36
C VAL A 129 -7.80 17.47 6.36
N ARG A 130 -7.33 18.07 7.47
CA ARG A 130 -7.05 19.52 7.51
C ARG A 130 -5.96 19.93 6.52
N LYS A 131 -4.89 19.13 6.36
CA LYS A 131 -3.84 19.42 5.38
C LYS A 131 -4.38 19.33 3.95
N GLY A 132 -5.22 18.33 3.66
CA GLY A 132 -5.91 18.19 2.37
C GLY A 132 -6.87 19.34 2.07
N LEU A 133 -7.66 19.78 3.05
CA LEU A 133 -8.51 20.97 2.93
C LEU A 133 -7.68 22.23 2.66
N ALA A 134 -6.52 22.37 3.31
CA ALA A 134 -5.60 23.48 3.08
C ALA A 134 -4.87 23.43 1.72
N ALA A 135 -5.03 22.35 0.94
CA ALA A 135 -4.52 22.23 -0.43
C ALA A 135 -5.41 22.93 -1.46
N GLU A 136 -6.66 23.25 -1.10
CA GLU A 136 -7.62 23.88 -2.00
C GLU A 136 -7.04 25.15 -2.64
N GLY A 137 -7.14 25.22 -3.97
CA GLY A 137 -6.59 26.34 -4.76
C GLY A 137 -5.07 26.34 -4.94
N LYS A 138 -4.31 25.46 -4.28
CA LYS A 138 -2.85 25.32 -4.48
C LYS A 138 -2.48 24.35 -5.59
N ILE A 139 -3.21 23.25 -5.67
CA ILE A 139 -2.93 22.14 -6.60
C ILE A 139 -3.85 22.15 -7.84
N GLY A 140 -4.67 23.19 -8.00
CA GLY A 140 -5.62 23.30 -9.11
C GLY A 140 -6.83 22.37 -9.00
N LEU A 141 -6.97 21.68 -7.86
CA LEU A 141 -8.11 20.85 -7.52
C LEU A 141 -9.04 21.58 -6.55
N GLY A 142 -10.28 21.12 -6.47
CA GLY A 142 -11.28 21.62 -5.53
C GLY A 142 -10.98 21.21 -4.08
N ASN A 143 -12.01 21.21 -3.25
CA ASN A 143 -11.93 20.74 -1.88
C ASN A 143 -12.00 19.21 -1.84
N CYS A 144 -11.09 18.52 -1.12
CA CYS A 144 -11.07 17.06 -1.07
C CYS A 144 -12.36 16.48 -0.47
N VAL A 145 -12.93 17.10 0.56
CA VAL A 145 -14.19 16.65 1.15
C VAL A 145 -15.33 16.83 0.15
N ASP A 146 -15.44 17.98 -0.51
CA ASP A 146 -16.51 18.19 -1.49
C ASP A 146 -16.38 17.29 -2.73
N THR A 147 -15.15 16.85 -3.04
CA THR A 147 -14.88 15.98 -4.19
C THR A 147 -15.30 14.54 -3.93
N PHE A 148 -15.05 14.02 -2.71
CA PHE A 148 -15.17 12.59 -2.42
C PHE A 148 -16.28 12.23 -1.43
N LEU A 149 -16.84 13.20 -0.71
CA LEU A 149 -18.00 12.95 0.15
C LEU A 149 -19.25 12.82 -0.72
N GLN A 150 -19.89 11.65 -0.69
CA GLN A 150 -21.26 11.52 -1.17
C GLN A 150 -22.19 12.19 -0.16
N PRO A 151 -22.90 13.28 -0.54
CA PRO A 151 -23.74 14.02 0.39
C PRO A 151 -24.82 13.12 0.98
N SER A 152 -25.03 13.23 2.29
CA SER A 152 -26.07 12.48 2.99
C SER A 152 -26.82 13.39 3.97
N ALA A 153 -28.02 12.98 4.36
CA ALA A 153 -28.72 13.53 5.51
C ALA A 153 -28.50 12.68 6.77
N SER A 154 -27.72 11.59 6.68
CA SER A 154 -27.43 10.66 7.77
C SER A 154 -26.00 10.81 8.26
N ALA A 155 -25.84 11.12 9.55
CA ALA A 155 -24.54 11.13 10.21
C ALA A 155 -23.81 9.78 10.04
N ALA A 156 -24.53 8.67 10.19
CA ALA A 156 -23.96 7.32 10.04
C ALA A 156 -23.41 7.06 8.63
N LYS A 157 -24.09 7.55 7.57
CA LYS A 157 -23.60 7.41 6.20
C LYS A 157 -22.41 8.33 5.91
N VAL A 158 -22.27 9.46 6.60
CA VAL A 158 -21.04 10.27 6.54
C VAL A 158 -19.90 9.58 7.28
N LEU A 159 -20.16 9.03 8.48
CA LEU A 159 -19.16 8.29 9.25
C LEU A 159 -18.62 7.07 8.48
N SER A 160 -19.48 6.35 7.75
CA SER A 160 -19.06 5.19 6.95
C SER A 160 -18.16 5.56 5.75
N GLN A 161 -18.07 6.84 5.39
CA GLN A 161 -17.23 7.33 4.28
C GLN A 161 -15.89 7.92 4.77
N LEU A 162 -15.65 7.97 6.09
CA LEU A 162 -14.46 8.63 6.64
C LEU A 162 -13.16 8.03 6.14
N SER A 163 -13.10 6.71 5.90
CA SER A 163 -11.91 6.06 5.35
C SER A 163 -11.52 6.65 3.99
N THR A 164 -12.48 6.72 3.06
CA THR A 164 -12.31 7.40 1.77
C THR A 164 -11.90 8.86 1.95
N ILE A 165 -12.55 9.61 2.86
CA ILE A 165 -12.19 11.02 3.06
C ILE A 165 -10.76 11.20 3.58
N VAL A 166 -10.31 10.37 4.53
CA VAL A 166 -8.94 10.42 5.05
C VAL A 166 -7.94 10.04 3.95
N HIS A 167 -8.24 9.00 3.17
CA HIS A 167 -7.43 8.55 2.03
C HIS A 167 -7.27 9.66 0.99
N GLU A 168 -8.38 10.18 0.48
CA GLU A 168 -8.40 11.14 -0.62
C GLU A 168 -7.89 12.53 -0.21
N CYS A 169 -8.18 12.98 1.01
CA CYS A 169 -7.56 14.20 1.52
C CYS A 169 -6.06 14.02 1.79
N GLY A 170 -5.59 12.79 2.00
CA GLY A 170 -4.16 12.48 2.11
C GLY A 170 -3.42 12.73 0.81
N HIS A 171 -3.95 12.25 -0.32
CA HIS A 171 -3.46 12.59 -1.67
C HIS A 171 -3.32 14.11 -1.87
N PHE A 172 -4.36 14.87 -1.48
CA PHE A 172 -4.36 16.34 -1.62
C PHE A 172 -3.29 17.00 -0.74
N ALA A 173 -3.10 16.47 0.48
CA ALA A 173 -2.08 16.96 1.40
C ALA A 173 -0.67 16.74 0.84
N ASP A 174 -0.40 15.55 0.29
CA ASP A 174 0.90 15.17 -0.27
C ASP A 174 1.25 16.03 -1.51
N LEU A 175 0.30 16.17 -2.43
CA LEU A 175 0.44 17.01 -3.63
C LEU A 175 0.66 18.50 -3.30
N ALA A 176 0.09 19.00 -2.20
CA ALA A 176 0.26 20.39 -1.80
C ALA A 176 1.56 20.66 -1.05
N ALA A 177 2.17 19.63 -0.46
CA ALA A 177 3.36 19.77 0.39
C ALA A 177 4.65 19.92 -0.43
N SER A 178 4.74 19.32 -1.63
CA SER A 178 5.86 19.57 -2.53
C SER A 178 5.50 19.34 -3.99
N SER A 179 6.39 19.71 -4.91
CA SER A 179 6.28 19.38 -6.34
C SER A 179 6.88 18.02 -6.70
N GLY A 180 7.27 17.21 -5.72
CA GLY A 180 7.81 15.86 -5.87
C GLY A 180 7.09 14.86 -4.96
N ALA A 181 7.64 13.66 -4.81
CA ALA A 181 7.05 12.60 -4.00
C ALA A 181 7.15 12.96 -2.50
N THR A 182 6.06 13.47 -1.94
CA THR A 182 5.92 13.70 -0.49
C THR A 182 4.96 12.68 0.09
N PHE A 183 5.28 12.19 1.28
CA PHE A 183 4.45 11.25 2.04
C PHE A 183 4.23 11.79 3.45
N ILE A 184 2.99 12.15 3.78
CA ILE A 184 2.60 12.59 5.12
C ILE A 184 2.12 11.38 5.91
N PHE A 185 3.01 10.81 6.73
CA PHE A 185 2.67 9.66 7.57
C PHE A 185 1.76 10.05 8.74
N ASN A 186 2.05 11.18 9.40
CA ASN A 186 1.20 11.73 10.45
C ASN A 186 1.42 13.24 10.64
N ALA A 187 0.99 13.77 11.79
CA ALA A 187 1.09 15.19 12.09
C ALA A 187 2.54 15.72 12.08
N THR A 188 3.51 14.90 12.49
CA THR A 188 4.91 15.31 12.71
C THR A 188 5.90 14.65 11.77
N THR A 189 5.54 13.54 11.15
CA THR A 189 6.43 12.74 10.30
C THR A 189 6.03 12.91 8.84
N THR A 190 6.97 13.35 8.02
CA THR A 190 6.81 13.54 6.58
C THR A 190 8.13 13.23 5.89
N SER A 191 8.07 12.64 4.70
CA SER A 191 9.25 12.45 3.84
C SER A 191 8.99 13.07 2.48
N SER A 192 10.03 13.65 1.86
CA SER A 192 9.95 14.20 0.49
C SER A 192 11.13 13.70 -0.30
N CYS A 193 10.91 12.66 -1.10
CA CYS A 193 11.94 11.97 -1.86
C CYS A 193 11.92 12.40 -3.34
N GLN A 194 13.03 12.22 -4.03
CA GLN A 194 13.20 12.59 -5.44
C GLN A 194 13.41 11.33 -6.30
N GLY A 195 13.10 11.42 -7.60
CA GLY A 195 13.35 10.32 -8.54
C GLY A 195 12.48 9.08 -8.32
N GLY A 196 11.26 9.25 -7.77
CA GLY A 196 10.35 8.13 -7.54
C GLY A 196 9.43 7.79 -8.71
N GLY A 197 9.23 8.73 -9.63
CA GLY A 197 8.36 8.54 -10.79
C GLY A 197 8.97 7.62 -11.86
N SER A 198 8.10 7.02 -12.66
CA SER A 198 8.45 6.19 -13.83
C SER A 198 8.96 6.99 -15.02
N GLN A 199 8.65 8.28 -15.04
CA GLN A 199 9.07 9.25 -16.04
C GLN A 199 9.69 10.45 -15.32
N GLY A 200 10.72 11.08 -15.91
CA GLY A 200 11.18 12.40 -15.43
C GLY A 200 12.64 12.56 -15.01
N GLY A 201 13.55 11.66 -15.40
CA GLY A 201 14.99 11.84 -15.25
C GLY A 201 15.62 10.99 -14.14
N PRO A 202 16.95 10.74 -14.20
CA PRO A 202 17.58 9.64 -13.51
C PRO A 202 17.80 9.86 -12.00
N PRO A 203 17.70 8.78 -11.18
CA PRO A 203 17.13 7.50 -11.57
C PRO A 203 15.60 7.65 -11.60
N ALA A 204 15.00 7.48 -12.78
CA ALA A 204 13.56 7.26 -12.87
C ALA A 204 13.33 5.79 -12.50
N THR A 205 12.27 5.52 -11.75
CA THR A 205 11.84 4.15 -11.48
C THR A 205 11.10 3.59 -12.70
N PHE A 206 10.45 2.45 -12.59
CA PHE A 206 9.64 1.87 -13.69
C PHE A 206 8.14 1.92 -13.37
N ALA A 207 7.30 1.72 -14.39
CA ALA A 207 5.85 1.72 -14.22
C ALA A 207 5.41 0.56 -13.31
N ARG A 208 4.55 0.83 -12.32
CA ARG A 208 4.02 -0.19 -11.41
C ARG A 208 3.18 -1.25 -12.14
N SER A 209 2.62 -0.95 -13.32
CA SER A 209 1.93 -1.93 -14.18
C SER A 209 2.81 -3.13 -14.58
N LEU A 210 4.14 -3.00 -14.55
CA LEU A 210 5.04 -4.12 -14.83
C LEU A 210 4.92 -5.25 -13.80
N LEU A 211 4.36 -4.99 -12.61
CA LEU A 211 4.03 -6.03 -11.64
C LEU A 211 3.08 -7.08 -12.23
N ASN A 212 2.20 -6.74 -13.17
CA ASN A 212 1.31 -7.71 -13.82
C ASN A 212 2.06 -8.85 -14.54
N GLY A 213 3.31 -8.63 -14.92
CA GLY A 213 4.15 -9.61 -15.62
C GLY A 213 5.08 -10.42 -14.73
N ASP A 214 5.14 -10.14 -13.42
CA ASP A 214 6.05 -10.85 -12.52
C ASP A 214 5.55 -12.26 -12.15
N PRO A 215 6.40 -13.11 -11.54
CA PRO A 215 5.99 -14.46 -11.13
C PRO A 215 4.93 -14.52 -10.02
N TYR A 216 4.65 -13.40 -9.35
CA TYR A 216 3.71 -13.31 -8.22
C TYR A 216 2.29 -12.91 -8.67
N SER A 217 2.17 -12.25 -9.83
CA SER A 217 0.90 -11.88 -10.44
C SER A 217 -0.11 -13.06 -10.55
N PRO A 218 0.29 -14.28 -10.97
CA PRO A 218 -0.63 -15.42 -11.01
C PRO A 218 -1.12 -15.93 -9.64
N LEU A 219 -0.44 -15.59 -8.54
CA LEU A 219 -0.84 -16.02 -7.19
C LEU A 219 -2.10 -15.30 -6.72
N ARG A 220 -2.33 -14.08 -7.22
CA ARG A 220 -3.55 -13.30 -6.99
C ARG A 220 -3.84 -12.44 -8.22
N PRO A 221 -4.43 -13.03 -9.28
CA PRO A 221 -4.67 -12.33 -10.52
C PRO A 221 -5.73 -11.22 -10.35
N PRO A 222 -5.79 -10.22 -11.25
CA PRO A 222 -6.82 -9.18 -11.20
C PRO A 222 -8.23 -9.76 -11.16
N CYS A 223 -9.13 -9.16 -10.37
CA CYS A 223 -10.51 -9.60 -10.31
C CYS A 223 -11.23 -9.40 -11.65
N PRO A 224 -12.09 -10.34 -12.07
CA PRO A 224 -12.99 -10.10 -13.19
C PRO A 224 -13.94 -8.94 -12.86
N ASP A 225 -14.17 -8.06 -13.84
CA ASP A 225 -15.15 -6.97 -13.78
C ASP A 225 -14.97 -5.96 -12.62
N SER A 226 -13.74 -5.66 -12.19
CA SER A 226 -13.43 -4.68 -11.13
C SER A 226 -14.13 -4.93 -9.78
N GLY A 227 -14.61 -6.16 -9.54
CA GLY A 227 -15.25 -6.56 -8.30
C GLY A 227 -14.27 -6.98 -7.21
N PHE A 228 -14.82 -7.44 -6.09
CA PHE A 228 -14.09 -8.10 -5.02
C PHE A 228 -14.27 -9.61 -5.11
N GLY A 229 -13.22 -10.38 -4.82
CA GLY A 229 -13.29 -11.83 -4.74
C GLY A 229 -12.15 -12.41 -3.91
N ASP A 230 -12.42 -13.56 -3.28
CA ASP A 230 -11.52 -14.16 -2.29
C ASP A 230 -10.12 -14.50 -2.87
N ASN A 231 -10.08 -14.84 -4.16
CA ASN A 231 -8.87 -15.33 -4.85
C ASN A 231 -8.38 -14.39 -5.95
N CYS A 232 -8.71 -13.10 -5.88
CA CYS A 232 -8.30 -12.13 -6.89
C CYS A 232 -7.96 -10.76 -6.30
N ASP A 233 -7.19 -10.00 -7.06
CA ASP A 233 -6.74 -8.67 -6.72
C ASP A 233 -7.73 -7.62 -7.26
N SER A 234 -8.55 -7.07 -6.37
CA SER A 234 -9.52 -6.01 -6.70
C SER A 234 -8.84 -4.67 -6.99
N TYR A 235 -7.58 -4.50 -6.58
CA TYR A 235 -6.81 -3.27 -6.71
C TYR A 235 -6.08 -3.24 -8.06
N ALA A 236 -5.68 -4.39 -8.61
CA ALA A 236 -4.88 -4.46 -9.84
C ALA A 236 -5.50 -3.71 -11.04
N ASN A 237 -6.83 -3.80 -11.24
CA ASN A 237 -7.51 -3.12 -12.35
C ASN A 237 -7.51 -1.58 -12.26
N VAL A 238 -7.20 -1.03 -11.09
CA VAL A 238 -7.07 0.42 -10.88
C VAL A 238 -5.59 0.80 -10.83
N TYR A 239 -4.82 0.08 -10.03
CA TYR A 239 -3.48 0.51 -9.67
C TYR A 239 -2.40 -0.05 -10.58
N LEU A 240 -2.62 -1.21 -11.20
CA LEU A 240 -1.69 -1.85 -12.12
C LEU A 240 -2.15 -1.76 -13.59
N ASP A 241 -3.31 -1.17 -13.87
CA ASP A 241 -3.80 -0.97 -15.24
C ASP A 241 -2.98 0.08 -16.00
N GLY A 242 -2.27 -0.35 -17.03
CA GLY A 242 -1.49 0.50 -17.91
C GLY A 242 -0.51 -0.27 -18.79
N ASP A 243 -0.11 0.36 -19.89
CA ASP A 243 0.97 -0.11 -20.77
C ASP A 243 1.97 1.03 -21.00
N PRO A 244 3.12 1.01 -20.30
CA PRO A 244 4.07 2.11 -20.34
C PRO A 244 4.76 2.29 -21.71
N THR A 245 4.47 1.42 -22.68
CA THR A 245 5.03 1.43 -24.03
C THR A 245 4.07 1.99 -25.09
N ASN A 246 2.79 2.20 -24.77
CA ASN A 246 1.76 2.55 -25.76
C ASN A 246 1.68 4.08 -26.06
N GLY A 247 2.36 4.91 -25.27
CA GLY A 247 2.41 6.38 -25.43
C GLY A 247 1.20 7.15 -24.91
N THR A 248 0.24 6.46 -24.28
CA THR A 248 -0.85 7.01 -23.46
C THR A 248 -0.45 6.86 -22.00
N PHE A 249 -0.95 7.74 -21.13
CA PHE A 249 -0.71 7.62 -19.70
C PHE A 249 -1.92 6.93 -19.05
N GLU A 250 -1.66 5.84 -18.35
CA GLU A 250 -2.61 5.14 -17.49
C GLU A 250 -2.14 5.16 -16.02
N GLY A 251 -3.04 4.84 -15.07
CA GLY A 251 -2.69 4.92 -13.64
C GLY A 251 -1.58 3.95 -13.23
N GLY A 252 -1.46 2.81 -13.89
CA GLY A 252 -0.38 1.84 -13.73
C GLY A 252 0.96 2.31 -14.30
N ASP A 253 0.99 3.38 -15.11
CA ASP A 253 2.24 3.93 -15.63
C ASP A 253 3.04 4.72 -14.59
N GLN A 254 2.50 4.92 -13.40
CA GLN A 254 3.16 5.65 -12.32
C GLN A 254 4.34 4.85 -11.71
N GLY A 255 5.28 5.57 -11.08
CA GLY A 255 6.50 4.99 -10.52
C GLY A 255 6.34 4.45 -9.11
N PHE A 256 7.47 4.08 -8.49
CA PHE A 256 7.55 3.64 -7.11
C PHE A 256 7.05 4.68 -6.09
N ASP A 257 7.17 5.97 -6.39
CA ASP A 257 6.58 7.03 -5.57
C ASP A 257 5.09 6.81 -5.34
N SER A 258 4.35 6.50 -6.41
CA SER A 258 2.92 6.22 -6.31
C SER A 258 2.61 4.94 -5.53
N VAL A 259 3.52 3.95 -5.50
CA VAL A 259 3.31 2.74 -4.69
C VAL A 259 3.42 3.08 -3.20
N ILE A 260 4.43 3.85 -2.81
CA ILE A 260 4.64 4.29 -1.41
C ILE A 260 3.57 5.29 -0.95
N GLU A 261 3.16 6.18 -1.85
CA GLU A 261 2.09 7.14 -1.62
C GLU A 261 0.76 6.41 -1.34
N GLU A 262 0.32 5.51 -2.22
CA GLU A 262 -0.91 4.74 -2.02
C GLU A 262 -0.83 3.86 -0.76
N THR A 263 0.32 3.22 -0.51
CA THR A 263 0.53 2.48 0.75
C THR A 263 0.30 3.38 1.95
N THR A 264 0.79 4.62 1.92
CA THR A 264 0.60 5.61 2.99
C THR A 264 -0.88 5.94 3.19
N GLN A 265 -1.64 6.08 2.10
CA GLN A 265 -3.08 6.36 2.18
C GLN A 265 -3.88 5.16 2.68
N TYR A 266 -3.58 3.93 2.25
CA TYR A 266 -4.24 2.72 2.76
C TYR A 266 -3.93 2.44 4.24
N VAL A 267 -2.77 2.86 4.75
CA VAL A 267 -2.55 2.88 6.20
C VAL A 267 -3.53 3.84 6.89
N GLY A 268 -3.78 5.01 6.29
CA GLY A 268 -4.78 5.97 6.76
C GLY A 268 -6.21 5.40 6.72
N SER A 269 -6.54 4.65 5.67
CA SER A 269 -7.80 3.94 5.50
C SER A 269 -8.01 2.89 6.60
N LEU A 270 -7.05 1.98 6.83
CA LEU A 270 -7.14 0.99 7.91
C LEU A 270 -7.22 1.62 9.30
N ALA A 271 -6.44 2.67 9.57
CA ALA A 271 -6.52 3.39 10.84
C ALA A 271 -7.90 4.03 11.05
N THR A 272 -8.54 4.51 9.98
CA THR A 272 -9.90 5.04 10.04
C THR A 272 -10.93 3.93 10.23
N GLY A 273 -10.79 2.81 9.51
CA GLY A 273 -11.60 1.62 9.71
C GLY A 273 -11.53 1.13 11.16
N TYR A 274 -10.33 1.10 11.75
CA TYR A 274 -10.15 0.78 13.17
C TYR A 274 -10.93 1.74 14.09
N ALA A 275 -10.90 3.04 13.81
CA ALA A 275 -11.57 4.06 14.61
C ALA A 275 -13.11 4.03 14.53
N PHE A 276 -13.67 3.56 13.41
CA PHE A 276 -15.10 3.66 13.09
C PHE A 276 -15.75 2.33 12.66
N GLU A 277 -15.14 1.19 12.99
CA GLU A 277 -15.67 -0.15 12.65
C GLU A 277 -17.11 -0.37 13.16
N ASP A 278 -17.47 0.22 14.29
CA ASP A 278 -18.82 0.19 14.87
C ASP A 278 -19.86 0.91 14.00
N GLN A 279 -19.43 1.76 13.07
CA GLN A 279 -20.26 2.46 12.10
C GLN A 279 -20.43 1.68 10.78
N TYR A 280 -19.66 0.60 10.58
CA TYR A 280 -19.81 -0.26 9.40
C TYR A 280 -20.98 -1.24 9.55
N THR A 281 -21.81 -1.26 8.50
CA THR A 281 -22.92 -2.22 8.38
C THR A 281 -22.43 -3.58 7.87
N PHE A 282 -21.47 -3.58 6.94
CA PHE A 282 -20.90 -4.77 6.31
C PHE A 282 -19.38 -4.79 6.50
N SER A 283 -18.74 -5.93 6.23
CA SER A 283 -17.28 -5.97 6.17
C SER A 283 -16.75 -5.07 5.05
N THR A 284 -15.55 -4.55 5.24
CA THR A 284 -14.83 -3.69 4.30
C THR A 284 -13.46 -4.30 3.97
N SER A 285 -12.80 -3.78 2.94
CA SER A 285 -11.49 -4.24 2.44
C SER A 285 -10.31 -3.43 3.01
N GLU A 286 -10.44 -2.87 4.21
CA GLU A 286 -9.45 -1.97 4.80
C GLU A 286 -8.11 -2.69 5.05
N ARG A 287 -8.17 -3.90 5.60
CA ARG A 287 -7.01 -4.79 5.81
C ARG A 287 -6.49 -5.35 4.50
N ASP A 288 -7.38 -5.78 3.60
CA ASP A 288 -7.03 -6.28 2.26
C ASP A 288 -6.23 -5.25 1.47
N GLY A 289 -6.65 -3.97 1.51
CA GLY A 289 -6.00 -2.87 0.81
C GLY A 289 -4.58 -2.67 1.29
N ILE A 290 -4.37 -2.46 2.59
CA ILE A 290 -3.01 -2.26 3.08
C ILE A 290 -2.11 -3.48 2.83
N LEU A 291 -2.60 -4.70 3.01
CA LEU A 291 -1.81 -5.91 2.73
C LEU A 291 -1.45 -6.01 1.24
N THR A 292 -2.38 -5.67 0.34
CA THR A 292 -2.11 -5.66 -1.11
C THR A 292 -1.02 -4.66 -1.46
N PHE A 293 -1.04 -3.47 -0.87
CA PHE A 293 -0.03 -2.45 -1.13
C PHE A 293 1.34 -2.78 -0.50
N LEU A 294 1.38 -3.42 0.66
CA LEU A 294 2.63 -3.98 1.20
C LEU A 294 3.22 -5.03 0.25
N TRP A 295 2.38 -5.94 -0.25
CA TRP A 295 2.78 -6.94 -1.24
C TRP A 295 3.28 -6.30 -2.54
N TYR A 296 2.67 -5.20 -3.00
CA TYR A 296 3.15 -4.43 -4.15
C TYR A 296 4.51 -3.76 -3.90
N VAL A 297 4.75 -3.23 -2.69
CA VAL A 297 6.06 -2.66 -2.33
C VAL A 297 7.15 -3.72 -2.45
N GLU A 298 6.93 -4.91 -1.88
CA GLU A 298 7.91 -6.00 -1.93
C GLU A 298 8.17 -6.49 -3.35
N ARG A 299 7.09 -6.76 -4.11
CA ARG A 299 7.19 -7.19 -5.51
C ARG A 299 7.92 -6.16 -6.37
N TYR A 300 7.65 -4.87 -6.15
CA TYR A 300 8.34 -3.80 -6.87
C TYR A 300 9.82 -3.78 -6.55
N LEU A 301 10.21 -3.88 -5.28
CA LEU A 301 11.62 -3.95 -4.89
C LEU A 301 12.32 -5.19 -5.47
N ARG A 302 11.66 -6.34 -5.45
CA ARG A 302 12.17 -7.58 -6.05
C ARG A 302 12.37 -7.44 -7.55
N LEU A 303 11.37 -6.93 -8.27
CA LEU A 303 11.46 -6.70 -9.70
C LEU A 303 12.55 -5.67 -10.02
N ALA A 304 12.69 -4.65 -9.18
CA ALA A 304 13.80 -3.70 -9.27
C ALA A 304 15.15 -4.41 -9.10
N ARG A 305 15.30 -5.32 -8.14
CA ARG A 305 16.56 -6.04 -7.92
C ARG A 305 16.93 -6.92 -9.10
N LEU A 306 15.96 -7.65 -9.65
CA LEU A 306 16.20 -8.69 -10.66
C LEU A 306 16.26 -8.15 -12.09
N GLU A 307 15.39 -7.21 -12.44
CA GLU A 307 15.20 -6.77 -13.83
C GLU A 307 15.61 -5.30 -14.04
N HIS A 308 15.61 -4.48 -12.98
CA HIS A 308 15.99 -3.07 -13.04
C HIS A 308 17.07 -2.70 -12.00
N PRO A 309 18.22 -3.39 -11.92
CA PRO A 309 19.14 -3.31 -10.78
C PRO A 309 19.70 -1.91 -10.50
N ALA A 310 19.76 -1.05 -11.52
CA ALA A 310 20.12 0.36 -11.35
C ALA A 310 19.09 1.15 -10.53
N VAL A 311 17.80 0.85 -10.68
CA VAL A 311 16.70 1.43 -9.89
C VAL A 311 16.80 0.95 -8.44
N HIS A 312 16.97 -0.36 -8.24
CA HIS A 312 17.14 -0.92 -6.89
C HIS A 312 18.35 -0.32 -6.16
N ALA A 313 19.51 -0.25 -6.83
CA ALA A 313 20.70 0.38 -6.28
C ALA A 313 20.49 1.86 -5.94
N ALA A 314 19.74 2.60 -6.78
CA ALA A 314 19.41 3.99 -6.52
C ALA A 314 18.52 4.18 -5.29
N LEU A 315 17.44 3.38 -5.18
CA LEU A 315 16.53 3.42 -4.03
C LEU A 315 17.27 3.08 -2.73
N LEU A 316 18.15 2.06 -2.76
CA LEU A 316 18.93 1.67 -1.58
C LEU A 316 20.09 2.63 -1.28
N ALA A 317 20.61 3.40 -2.23
CA ALA A 317 21.61 4.42 -1.97
C ALA A 317 21.01 5.68 -1.32
N ASP A 318 19.74 5.98 -1.60
CA ASP A 318 19.06 7.17 -1.11
C ASP A 318 18.44 6.95 0.29
N GLY A 319 18.95 7.67 1.29
CA GLY A 319 18.43 7.63 2.65
C GLY A 319 17.01 8.14 2.81
N CYS A 320 16.49 8.97 1.89
CA CYS A 320 15.08 9.35 1.90
C CYS A 320 14.20 8.14 1.60
N TRP A 321 14.49 7.43 0.51
CA TRP A 321 13.70 6.27 0.08
C TRP A 321 13.72 5.15 1.11
N ARG A 322 14.89 4.78 1.63
CA ARG A 322 14.99 3.75 2.67
C ARG A 322 14.13 4.06 3.89
N ARG A 323 14.20 5.30 4.39
CA ARG A 323 13.39 5.71 5.55
C ARG A 323 11.92 5.80 5.23
N ALA A 324 11.53 6.28 4.05
CA ALA A 324 10.13 6.32 3.64
C ALA A 324 9.51 4.91 3.60
N ILE A 325 10.22 3.95 2.99
CA ILE A 325 9.82 2.53 2.94
C ILE A 325 9.67 1.97 4.35
N LEU A 326 10.71 2.08 5.20
CA LEU A 326 10.66 1.52 6.56
C LEU A 326 9.62 2.22 7.45
N THR A 327 9.40 3.51 7.26
CA THR A 327 8.38 4.26 8.02
C THR A 327 6.98 3.80 7.66
N VAL A 328 6.64 3.69 6.37
CA VAL A 328 5.31 3.23 5.95
C VAL A 328 5.09 1.75 6.30
N TRP A 329 6.12 0.92 6.17
CA TRP A 329 6.11 -0.49 6.55
C TRP A 329 5.81 -0.67 8.05
N GLY A 330 6.55 0.04 8.91
CA GLY A 330 6.34 0.01 10.35
C GLY A 330 4.96 0.51 10.77
N ARG A 331 4.51 1.61 10.16
CA ARG A 331 3.18 2.16 10.41
C ARG A 331 2.08 1.20 9.96
N ALA A 332 2.21 0.54 8.81
CA ALA A 332 1.25 -0.44 8.35
C ALA A 332 1.12 -1.61 9.32
N HIS A 333 2.25 -2.19 9.76
CA HIS A 333 2.23 -3.29 10.71
C HIS A 333 1.74 -2.90 12.11
N LEU A 334 1.96 -1.65 12.55
CA LEU A 334 1.34 -1.13 13.77
C LEU A 334 -0.20 -1.25 13.72
N TYR A 335 -0.83 -0.85 12.61
CA TYR A 335 -2.29 -0.95 12.46
C TYR A 335 -2.78 -2.36 12.15
N LEU A 336 -2.03 -3.15 11.37
CA LEU A 336 -2.37 -4.55 11.13
C LEU A 336 -2.40 -5.35 12.45
N ALA A 337 -1.46 -5.09 13.36
CA ALA A 337 -1.47 -5.67 14.70
C ALA A 337 -2.64 -5.15 15.56
N ALA A 338 -2.91 -3.84 15.53
CA ALA A 338 -4.03 -3.25 16.29
C ALA A 338 -5.43 -3.72 15.82
N THR A 339 -5.51 -4.21 14.58
CA THR A 339 -6.75 -4.68 13.95
C THR A 339 -6.83 -6.19 13.79
N GLU A 340 -5.90 -6.94 14.36
CA GLU A 340 -5.94 -8.40 14.37
C GLU A 340 -7.26 -8.91 14.97
N GLY A 341 -7.90 -9.87 14.30
CA GLY A 341 -9.19 -10.45 14.72
C GLY A 341 -10.42 -9.57 14.49
N ARG A 342 -10.30 -8.38 13.86
CA ARG A 342 -11.43 -7.51 13.50
C ARG A 342 -12.02 -7.90 12.16
N ALA A 343 -12.88 -8.92 12.17
CA ALA A 343 -13.47 -9.51 10.96
C ALA A 343 -14.31 -8.55 10.08
N LYS A 344 -14.72 -7.37 10.55
CA LYS A 344 -15.38 -6.38 9.67
C LYS A 344 -14.39 -5.55 8.84
N LEU A 345 -13.10 -5.61 9.13
CA LEU A 345 -12.09 -4.81 8.43
C LEU A 345 -11.37 -5.59 7.33
N GLY A 346 -11.67 -6.87 7.16
CA GLY A 346 -11.12 -7.71 6.09
C GLY A 346 -12.21 -8.48 5.35
N LEU A 347 -11.99 -8.73 4.06
CA LEU A 347 -12.81 -9.61 3.23
C LEU A 347 -12.09 -10.94 2.98
N ALA A 348 -10.82 -10.88 2.56
CA ALA A 348 -9.95 -12.00 2.23
C ALA A 348 -8.50 -11.73 2.68
N ASP A 349 -8.33 -10.99 3.77
CA ASP A 349 -7.06 -10.49 4.27
C ASP A 349 -6.09 -11.61 4.64
N ASP A 350 -6.55 -12.73 5.21
CA ASP A 350 -5.71 -13.90 5.54
C ASP A 350 -4.94 -14.43 4.30
N ALA A 351 -5.59 -14.45 3.13
CA ALA A 351 -4.98 -14.94 1.90
C ALA A 351 -3.88 -13.99 1.38
N ILE A 352 -4.04 -12.69 1.62
CA ILE A 352 -3.07 -11.66 1.20
C ILE A 352 -1.93 -11.58 2.23
N ASP A 353 -2.24 -11.75 3.51
CA ASP A 353 -1.26 -11.78 4.60
C ASP A 353 -0.20 -12.87 4.37
N ALA A 354 -0.63 -14.04 3.89
CA ALA A 354 0.27 -15.12 3.50
C ALA A 354 1.19 -14.76 2.32
N LEU A 355 0.77 -13.88 1.41
CA LEU A 355 1.60 -13.40 0.30
C LEU A 355 2.64 -12.39 0.77
N VAL A 356 2.28 -11.53 1.73
CA VAL A 356 3.20 -10.58 2.40
C VAL A 356 4.24 -11.33 3.25
N ASP A 357 3.92 -12.54 3.72
CA ASP A 357 4.86 -13.38 4.48
C ASP A 357 5.80 -14.24 3.60
N ASP A 358 5.77 -14.09 2.28
CA ASP A 358 6.70 -14.79 1.41
C ASP A 358 8.16 -14.43 1.78
N PRO A 359 9.01 -15.41 2.14
CA PRO A 359 10.38 -15.12 2.60
C PRO A 359 11.26 -14.43 1.55
N GLU A 360 11.03 -14.67 0.25
CA GLU A 360 11.78 -13.98 -0.80
C GLU A 360 11.40 -12.50 -0.86
N LEU A 361 10.09 -12.20 -0.74
CA LEU A 361 9.56 -10.84 -0.74
C LEU A 361 9.95 -10.06 0.52
N LEU A 362 9.78 -10.64 1.72
CA LEU A 362 10.24 -10.04 2.96
C LEU A 362 11.76 -9.82 2.98
N GLY A 363 12.51 -10.64 2.23
CA GLY A 363 13.93 -10.45 1.99
C GLY A 363 14.27 -9.08 1.40
N GLU A 364 13.38 -8.46 0.62
CA GLU A 364 13.58 -7.12 0.07
C GLU A 364 13.48 -6.04 1.16
N ILE A 365 12.56 -6.16 2.10
CA ILE A 365 12.49 -5.26 3.27
C ILE A 365 13.76 -5.42 4.11
N GLN A 366 14.25 -6.64 4.29
CA GLN A 366 15.52 -6.87 4.99
C GLN A 366 16.71 -6.21 4.29
N ARG A 367 16.74 -6.19 2.95
CA ARG A 367 17.77 -5.45 2.19
C ARG A 367 17.68 -3.95 2.43
N VAL A 368 16.48 -3.38 2.54
CA VAL A 368 16.28 -1.97 2.89
C VAL A 368 16.81 -1.68 4.30
N ARG A 369 16.51 -2.53 5.29
CA ARG A 369 17.04 -2.41 6.67
C ARG A 369 18.56 -2.45 6.70
N ALA A 370 19.16 -3.41 5.99
CA ALA A 370 20.61 -3.54 5.89
C ALA A 370 21.26 -2.29 5.26
N ALA A 371 20.66 -1.74 4.20
CA ALA A 371 21.14 -0.53 3.55
C ALA A 371 20.96 0.73 4.42
N GLU A 372 19.97 0.77 5.32
CA GLU A 372 19.84 1.84 6.32
C GLU A 372 20.84 1.70 7.48
N GLY A 373 21.50 0.55 7.61
CA GLY A 373 22.44 0.26 8.69
C GLY A 373 21.75 -0.16 9.98
N CYS A 374 20.54 -0.70 9.90
CA CYS A 374 19.91 -1.39 11.02
C CYS A 374 20.75 -2.62 11.39
N ALA A 375 20.89 -2.87 12.70
CA ALA A 375 21.64 -4.05 13.17
C ALA A 375 20.99 -5.31 12.62
N ALA A 376 21.80 -6.31 12.22
CA ALA A 376 21.24 -7.61 11.91
C ALA A 376 20.54 -8.17 13.16
N PRO A 377 19.30 -8.67 13.05
CA PRO A 377 18.57 -9.23 14.17
C PRO A 377 19.26 -10.43 14.82
#